data_AF-A0A944IMV6-F1
#
_entry.id   AF-A0A944IMV6-F1
#
_cell.length_a   1.000
_cell.length_b   1.000
_cell.length_c   1.000
_cell.angle_alpha   90.00
_cell.angle_beta   90.00
_cell.angle_gamma   90.00
#
_symmetry.space_group_name_H-M   'P 1'
#
loop_
_entity.id
_entity.type
_entity.pdbx_description
1 polymer ?
#
loop_
_entity_poly.entity_id
_entity_poly.type
_entity_poly.pdbx_seq_one_letter_code
_entity_poly.pdbx_strand_id
1 'polypeptide(L)'
;MQEARVAYAHTYRAKQLEEQSGIWHQAKRLTEYVTTVRDGVTSLPPGLERTEIEEWLTFADAHLQRLSQSTSTPKLPTPPKPSGDDLKPFLGHWSPYGPHSY
;
A
#
# COMPACT_ATOMS: atom_id res chain seq x y z
N MET A 1 -13.72 22.40 15.52
CA MET A 1 -12.36 22.40 14.92
C MET A 1 -11.50 21.21 15.35
N GLN A 2 -11.42 20.86 16.64
CA GLN A 2 -10.65 19.70 17.10
C GLN A 2 -11.23 18.37 16.56
N GLU A 3 -12.56 18.22 16.57
CA GLU A 3 -13.25 17.03 16.04
C GLU A 3 -13.02 16.81 14.54
N ALA A 4 -13.09 17.87 13.73
CA ALA A 4 -12.81 17.78 12.29
C ALA A 4 -11.36 17.35 12.00
N ARG A 5 -10.39 17.79 12.81
CA ARG A 5 -8.99 17.35 12.70
C ARG A 5 -8.80 15.87 13.10
N VAL A 6 -9.52 15.41 14.11
CA VAL A 6 -9.51 14.00 14.53
C VAL A 6 -10.15 13.12 13.45
N ALA A 7 -11.28 13.55 12.87
CA ALA A 7 -11.95 12.85 11.78
C ALA A 7 -11.05 12.76 10.53
N TYR A 8 -10.41 13.87 10.12
CA TYR A 8 -9.45 13.89 9.02
C TYR A 8 -8.25 12.95 9.27
N ALA A 9 -7.66 13.01 10.47
CA ALA A 9 -6.55 12.14 10.85
C ALA A 9 -6.95 10.65 10.81
N HIS A 10 -8.18 10.33 11.23
CA HIS A 10 -8.72 8.98 11.17
C HIS A 10 -8.91 8.50 9.73
N THR A 11 -9.56 9.29 8.86
CA THR A 11 -9.75 8.93 7.44
C THR A 11 -8.44 8.79 6.69
N TYR A 12 -7.46 9.66 6.98
CA TYR A 12 -6.12 9.56 6.38
C TYR A 12 -5.43 8.25 6.79
N ARG A 13 -5.44 7.92 8.09
CA ARG A 13 -4.85 6.68 8.60
C ARG A 13 -5.55 5.44 8.07
N ALA A 14 -6.89 5.46 7.96
CA ALA A 14 -7.66 4.36 7.40
C ALA A 14 -7.29 4.10 5.93
N LYS A 15 -7.26 5.14 5.10
CA LYS A 15 -6.86 5.02 3.69
C LYS A 15 -5.43 4.47 3.53
N GLN A 16 -4.50 4.97 4.34
CA GLN A 16 -3.12 4.49 4.32
C GLN A 16 -2.98 3.04 4.79
N LEU A 17 -3.79 2.62 5.77
CA LEU A 17 -3.85 1.22 6.19
C LEU A 17 -4.39 0.32 5.07
N GLU A 18 -5.44 0.75 4.36
CA GLU A 18 -5.98 0.03 3.21
C GLU A 18 -4.93 -0.11 2.10
N GLU A 19 -4.21 0.97 1.76
CA GLU A 19 -3.10 0.94 0.79
C GLU A 19 -1.99 -0.03 1.21
N GLN A 20 -1.54 0.03 2.47
CA GLN A 20 -0.54 -0.89 3.01
C GLN A 20 -1.02 -2.35 2.95
N SER A 21 -2.28 -2.60 3.30
CA SER A 21 -2.88 -3.94 3.27
C SER A 21 -3.01 -4.48 1.84
N GLY A 22 -3.30 -3.62 0.86
CA GLY A 22 -3.38 -3.96 -0.56
C GLY A 22 -2.02 -4.39 -1.11
N ILE A 23 -0.96 -3.63 -0.80
CA ILE A 23 0.42 -3.98 -1.21
C ILE A 23 0.84 -5.30 -0.57
N TRP A 24 0.55 -5.50 0.72
CA TRP A 24 0.82 -6.77 1.40
C TRP A 24 0.08 -7.94 0.77
N HIS A 25 -1.21 -7.80 0.48
CA HIS A 25 -2.01 -8.84 -0.14
C HIS A 25 -1.50 -9.17 -1.56
N GLN A 26 -1.10 -8.16 -2.33
CA GLN A 26 -0.51 -8.35 -3.65
C GLN A 26 0.81 -9.11 -3.55
N ALA A 27 1.70 -8.73 -2.62
CA ALA A 27 2.96 -9.42 -2.40
C ALA A 27 2.73 -10.90 -2.06
N LYS A 28 1.81 -11.18 -1.13
CA LYS A 28 1.45 -12.56 -0.74
C LYS A 28 0.95 -13.39 -1.93
N ARG A 29 0.02 -12.85 -2.72
CA ARG A 29 -0.52 -13.53 -3.92
C ARG A 29 0.58 -13.83 -4.94
N LEU A 30 1.48 -12.88 -5.18
CA LEU A 30 2.59 -13.05 -6.12
C LEU A 30 3.61 -14.08 -5.61
N THR A 31 3.89 -14.12 -4.31
CA THR A 31 4.76 -15.15 -3.73
C THR A 31 4.19 -16.55 -3.95
N GLU A 32 2.89 -16.77 -3.69
CA GLU A 32 2.24 -18.06 -3.92
C GLU A 32 2.32 -18.50 -5.39
N TYR A 33 2.09 -17.56 -6.32
CA TYR A 33 2.20 -17.83 -7.75
C TYR A 33 3.64 -18.19 -8.17
N VAL A 34 4.63 -17.40 -7.75
CA VAL A 34 6.04 -17.64 -8.08
C VAL A 34 6.53 -18.97 -7.51
N THR A 35 6.15 -19.34 -6.29
CA THR A 35 6.45 -20.65 -5.71
C THR A 35 5.86 -21.78 -6.56
N THR A 36 4.60 -21.65 -6.99
CA THR A 36 3.95 -22.66 -7.85
C THR A 36 4.68 -22.83 -9.18
N VAL A 37 5.10 -21.72 -9.82
CA VAL A 37 5.88 -21.77 -11.06
C VAL A 37 7.25 -22.42 -10.83
N ARG A 38 7.92 -22.07 -9.74
CA ARG A 38 9.23 -22.65 -9.37
C ARG A 38 9.13 -24.16 -9.18
N ASP A 39 8.11 -24.64 -8.48
CA ASP A 39 7.89 -26.07 -8.28
C ASP A 39 7.64 -26.78 -9.62
N GLY A 40 6.88 -26.17 -10.53
CA GLY A 40 6.67 -26.69 -11.89
C GLY A 40 7.97 -26.83 -12.70
N VAL A 41 8.87 -25.85 -12.60
CA VAL A 41 10.16 -25.85 -13.32
C VAL A 41 11.07 -27.01 -12.88
N THR A 42 11.01 -27.43 -11.61
CA THR A 42 11.84 -28.55 -11.13
C THR A 42 11.56 -29.86 -11.84
N SER A 43 10.35 -30.01 -12.41
CA SER A 43 9.93 -31.18 -13.16
C SER A 43 10.26 -31.08 -14.67
N LEU A 44 10.70 -29.92 -15.15
CA LEU A 44 11.04 -29.72 -16.55
C LEU A 44 12.45 -30.22 -16.89
N PRO A 45 12.63 -30.90 -18.04
CA PRO A 45 13.94 -31.28 -18.51
C PRO A 45 14.80 -30.04 -18.80
N PRO A 46 16.13 -30.13 -18.69
CA PRO A 46 17.02 -29.06 -19.13
C PRO A 46 16.80 -28.74 -20.61
N GLY A 47 16.59 -27.46 -20.93
CA GLY A 47 16.32 -26.98 -22.28
C GLY A 47 16.02 -25.48 -22.29
N LEU A 48 15.87 -24.93 -23.49
CA LEU A 48 15.62 -23.49 -23.69
C LEU A 48 14.42 -22.98 -22.89
N GLU A 49 13.32 -23.74 -22.89
CA GLU A 49 12.10 -23.43 -22.12
C GLU A 49 12.36 -23.32 -20.62
N ARG A 50 13.16 -24.24 -20.05
CA ARG A 50 13.52 -24.19 -18.64
C ARG A 50 14.38 -22.95 -18.32
N THR A 51 15.33 -22.62 -19.19
CA THR A 51 16.18 -21.43 -19.02
C THR A 51 15.36 -20.14 -19.06
N GLU A 52 14.42 -20.00 -19.99
CA GLU A 52 13.53 -18.83 -20.07
C GLU A 52 12.67 -18.67 -18.80
N ILE A 53 12.17 -19.76 -18.23
CA ILE A 53 11.39 -19.70 -16.98
C ILE A 53 12.29 -19.36 -15.79
N GLU A 54 13.53 -19.88 -15.74
CA GLU A 54 14.51 -19.53 -14.69
C GLU A 54 14.91 -18.03 -14.73
N GLU A 55 15.05 -17.45 -15.93
CA GLU A 55 15.23 -16.00 -16.10
C GLU A 55 14.01 -15.20 -15.62
N TRP A 56 12.81 -15.66 -15.99
CA TRP A 56 11.56 -15.06 -15.50
C TRP A 56 11.44 -15.13 -13.97
N LEU A 57 11.83 -16.25 -13.35
CA LEU A 57 11.85 -16.42 -11.89
C LEU A 57 12.83 -15.44 -11.23
N THR A 58 13.99 -15.21 -11.84
CA THR A 58 14.98 -14.23 -11.35
C THR A 58 14.41 -12.81 -11.34
N PHE A 59 13.71 -12.42 -12.42
CA PHE A 59 12.97 -11.16 -12.46
C PHE A 59 11.89 -11.09 -11.37
N ALA A 60 11.11 -12.17 -11.20
CA ALA A 60 10.02 -12.24 -10.25
C ALA A 60 10.51 -12.11 -8.80
N ASP A 61 11.61 -12.76 -8.45
CA ASP A 61 12.25 -12.65 -7.13
C ASP A 61 12.72 -11.21 -6.86
N ALA A 62 13.36 -10.55 -7.83
CA ALA A 62 13.76 -9.15 -7.69
C ALA A 62 12.54 -8.21 -7.52
N HIS A 63 11.43 -8.51 -8.20
CA HIS A 63 10.18 -7.75 -8.02
C HIS A 63 9.56 -7.97 -6.63
N LEU A 64 9.48 -9.22 -6.17
CA LEU A 64 9.00 -9.57 -4.83
C LEU A 64 9.85 -8.95 -3.73
N GLN A 65 11.18 -8.90 -3.89
CA GLN A 65 12.06 -8.26 -2.93
C GLN A 65 11.73 -6.77 -2.77
N ARG A 66 11.51 -6.03 -3.86
CA ARG A 66 11.10 -4.61 -3.82
C ARG A 66 9.73 -4.42 -3.17
N LEU A 67 8.77 -5.31 -3.45
CA LEU A 67 7.46 -5.28 -2.80
C LEU A 67 7.59 -5.55 -1.30
N SER A 68 8.38 -6.54 -0.90
CA SER A 68 8.59 -6.89 0.51
C SER A 68 9.17 -5.72 1.31
N GLN A 69 10.18 -5.02 0.77
CA GLN A 69 10.76 -3.82 1.39
C GLN A 69 9.72 -2.71 1.62
N SER A 70 8.76 -2.58 0.71
CA SER A 70 7.67 -1.61 0.83
C SER A 70 6.66 -2.00 1.94
N THR A 71 6.59 -3.29 2.29
CA THR A 71 5.68 -3.83 3.32
C THR A 71 6.34 -4.09 4.68
N SER A 72 7.68 -4.19 4.75
CA SER A 72 8.41 -4.64 5.94
C SER A 72 8.39 -3.68 7.12
N THR A 73 8.05 -2.40 6.92
CA THR A 73 7.89 -1.45 8.04
C THR A 73 6.50 -0.83 8.01
N PRO A 74 5.52 -1.38 8.74
CA PRO A 74 4.27 -0.69 8.99
C PRO A 74 4.57 0.57 9.81
N LYS A 75 4.70 1.70 9.13
CA LYS A 75 4.82 3.01 9.78
C LYS A 75 3.42 3.53 10.00
N LEU A 76 3.13 3.98 11.22
CA LEU A 76 1.93 4.77 11.48
C LEU A 76 2.03 6.04 10.63
N PRO A 77 1.13 6.26 9.67
CA PRO A 77 1.15 7.46 8.86
C PRO A 77 0.88 8.66 9.76
N THR A 78 1.83 9.59 9.81
CA THR A 78 1.61 10.88 10.46
C THR A 78 0.87 11.76 9.46
N PRO A 79 -0.42 12.06 9.66
CA PRO A 79 -1.16 12.92 8.74
C PRO A 79 -0.49 14.30 8.68
N PRO A 80 -0.33 14.88 7.48
CA PRO A 80 0.12 16.27 7.36
C PRO A 80 -0.86 17.20 8.05
N LYS A 81 -0.40 18.40 8.42
CA LYS A 81 -1.28 19.42 9.01
C LYS A 81 -2.40 19.74 8.01
N PRO A 82 -3.67 19.49 8.34
CA PRO A 82 -4.76 19.62 7.37
C PRO A 82 -4.92 21.07 6.91
N SER A 83 -5.07 21.26 5.60
CA SER A 83 -5.48 22.53 5.01
C SER A 83 -6.94 22.84 5.36
N GLY A 84 -7.34 24.11 5.27
CA GLY A 84 -8.75 24.52 5.39
C GLY A 84 -9.66 23.80 4.38
N ASP A 85 -9.15 23.48 3.19
CA ASP A 85 -9.87 22.72 2.16
C ASP A 85 -10.04 21.24 2.51
N ASP A 86 -9.05 20.64 3.17
CA ASP A 86 -9.10 19.23 3.59
C ASP A 86 -10.12 18.99 4.72
N LEU A 87 -10.43 20.03 5.49
CA LEU A 87 -11.39 19.98 6.59
C LEU A 87 -12.82 20.26 6.14
N LYS A 88 -13.04 20.90 4.98
CA LYS A 88 -14.37 21.24 4.44
C LYS A 88 -15.39 20.09 4.52
N PRO A 89 -15.07 18.85 4.11
CA PRO A 89 -16.06 17.76 4.19
C PRO A 89 -16.41 17.34 5.62
N PHE A 90 -15.55 17.63 6.59
CA PHE A 90 -15.75 17.31 8.01
C PHE A 90 -16.31 18.48 8.83
N LEU A 91 -16.49 19.65 8.22
CA LEU A 91 -16.87 20.89 8.89
C LEU A 91 -18.37 21.21 8.85
N GLY A 92 -19.20 20.48 8.10
CA GLY A 92 -20.65 20.70 8.06
C GLY A 92 -21.03 22.18 7.80
N HIS A 93 -21.80 22.80 8.70
CA HIS A 93 -22.17 24.23 8.66
C HIS A 93 -21.14 25.21 9.26
N TRP A 94 -19.98 24.72 9.72
CA TRP A 94 -18.98 25.55 10.37
C TRP A 94 -17.94 26.05 9.35
N SER A 95 -17.80 27.38 9.24
CA SER A 95 -16.85 27.99 8.30
C SER A 95 -15.40 27.73 8.73
N PRO A 96 -14.46 27.43 7.79
CA PRO A 96 -13.08 27.03 8.09
C PRO A 96 -12.23 28.10 8.81
N TYR A 97 -12.72 29.34 8.93
CA TYR A 97 -12.01 30.48 9.51
C TYR A 97 -12.42 30.85 10.95
N GLY A 98 -13.25 30.05 11.63
CA GLY A 98 -13.72 30.37 12.99
C GLY A 98 -14.76 31.51 13.03
N PRO A 99 -15.39 31.77 14.19
CA PRO A 99 -16.46 32.75 14.27
C PRO A 99 -15.89 34.14 14.00
N HIS A 100 -16.45 34.85 13.01
CA HIS A 100 -16.28 36.29 12.93
C HIS A 100 -17.05 36.88 14.11
N SER A 101 -16.32 37.37 15.12
CA SER A 101 -16.87 38.34 16.05
C SER A 101 -17.08 39.64 15.26
N TYR A 102 -18.34 40.01 15.04
CA TYR A 102 -18.73 41.38 14.71
C TYR A 102 -19.31 42.02 15.96
#